data_AF-A0A523VH57-F1
#
_entry.id   AF-A0A523VH57-F1
#
_cell.length_a   1.000
_cell.length_b   1.000
_cell.length_c   1.000
_cell.angle_alpha   90.00
_cell.angle_beta   90.00
_cell.angle_gamma   90.00
#
_symmetry.space_group_name_H-M   'P 1'
#
loop_
_entity.id
_entity.type
_entity.pdbx_description
1 polymer ?
#
loop_
_entity_poly.entity_id
_entity_poly.type
_entity_poly.pdbx_seq_one_letter_code
_entity_poly.pdbx_strand_id
1 'polypeptide(L)'
;MDTSKFTDRAKQALMASQEVMRRHQHSQLDVEHLLLALLESSDALAVQIIERAGGDVAGVRRDVEAALERGPKVEVKGAGTGQIYAAPALLEILERTAWEHAERMKDSLIAVEHLLLGIIAQGQSESARILKSRGLTIEGIERALVEIRGGQRVTDEGAEGRYQALERYSRDL
;
A
#
# COMPACT_ATOMS: atom_id res chain seq x y z
N MET A 1 13.88 8.74 -6.54
CA MET A 1 12.85 7.77 -6.96
C MET A 1 12.24 8.19 -8.29
N ASP A 2 12.24 7.30 -9.27
CA ASP A 2 11.60 7.50 -10.58
C ASP A 2 10.11 7.13 -10.48
N THR A 3 9.23 8.13 -10.54
CA THR A 3 7.78 7.95 -10.39
C THR A 3 7.12 7.34 -11.63
N SER A 4 7.81 7.30 -12.78
CA SER A 4 7.29 6.69 -14.01
C SER A 4 7.13 5.17 -13.90
N LYS A 5 7.77 4.55 -12.90
CA LYS A 5 7.65 3.12 -12.60
C LYS A 5 6.36 2.72 -11.89
N PHE A 6 5.51 3.68 -11.52
CA PHE A 6 4.32 3.43 -10.70
C PHE A 6 3.05 3.64 -11.53
N THR A 7 1.99 2.91 -11.20
CA THR A 7 0.65 3.19 -11.71
C THR A 7 0.08 4.47 -11.11
N ASP A 8 -1.00 4.99 -11.68
CA ASP A 8 -1.63 6.20 -11.17
C ASP A 8 -2.19 6.03 -9.76
N ARG A 9 -2.76 4.86 -9.43
CA ARG A 9 -3.24 4.57 -8.06
C ARG A 9 -2.09 4.43 -7.08
N ALA A 10 -0.98 3.81 -7.48
CA ALA A 10 0.20 3.73 -6.63
C ALA A 10 0.80 5.13 -6.36
N LYS A 11 0.87 6.01 -7.38
CA LYS A 11 1.28 7.41 -7.20
C LYS A 11 0.32 8.16 -6.24
N GLN A 12 -0.98 7.96 -6.40
CA GLN A 12 -2.00 8.57 -5.51
C GLN A 12 -1.84 8.09 -4.06
N ALA A 13 -1.59 6.80 -3.83
CA ALA A 13 -1.32 6.26 -2.50
C ALA A 13 -0.06 6.88 -1.86
N LEU A 14 1.00 7.13 -2.64
CA LEU A 14 2.21 7.80 -2.18
C LEU A 14 1.99 9.28 -1.85
N MET A 15 1.09 9.96 -2.56
CA MET A 15 0.69 11.34 -2.23
C MET A 15 -0.18 11.37 -0.98
N ALA A 16 -1.13 10.44 -0.86
CA ALA A 16 -2.01 10.31 0.29
C ALA A 16 -1.25 9.94 1.56
N SER A 17 -0.19 9.14 1.49
CA SER A 17 0.63 8.80 2.67
C SER A 17 1.33 10.03 3.25
N GLN A 18 1.72 11.00 2.43
CA GLN A 18 2.25 12.27 2.92
C GLN A 18 1.19 13.08 3.66
N GLU A 19 -0.08 12.98 3.26
CA GLU A 19 -1.18 13.61 3.99
C GLU A 19 -1.43 12.90 5.32
N VAL A 20 -1.40 11.56 5.36
CA VAL A 20 -1.46 10.79 6.61
C VAL A 20 -0.34 11.24 7.56
N MET A 21 0.91 11.34 7.08
CA MET A 21 2.04 11.84 7.87
C MET A 21 1.80 13.23 8.47
N ARG A 22 1.26 14.17 7.68
CA ARG A 22 0.90 15.51 8.15
C ARG A 22 -0.21 15.48 9.19
N ARG A 23 -1.26 14.68 8.99
CA ARG A 23 -2.38 14.52 9.94
C ARG A 23 -1.92 14.00 11.29
N HIS A 24 -0.95 13.08 11.32
CA HIS A 24 -0.37 12.55 12.55
C HIS A 24 0.81 13.37 13.10
N GLN A 25 1.14 14.51 12.47
CA GLN A 25 2.22 15.42 12.89
C GLN A 25 3.60 14.73 12.96
N HIS A 26 3.87 13.81 12.04
CA HIS A 26 5.17 13.16 11.92
C HIS A 26 6.10 13.92 10.97
N SER A 27 7.40 13.90 11.24
CA SER A 27 8.42 14.54 10.39
C SER A 27 9.02 13.63 9.32
N GLN A 28 8.73 12.33 9.39
CA GLN A 28 9.26 11.31 8.51
C GLN A 28 8.11 10.47 7.95
N LEU A 29 8.20 10.15 6.66
CA LEU A 29 7.26 9.28 5.97
C LEU A 29 7.68 7.82 6.17
N ASP A 30 7.06 7.17 7.13
CA ASP A 30 7.19 5.74 7.41
C ASP A 30 6.19 4.85 6.64
N VAL A 31 6.39 3.53 6.75
CA VAL A 31 5.59 2.48 6.08
C VAL A 31 4.13 2.50 6.54
N GLU A 32 3.88 2.86 7.80
CA GLU A 32 2.54 2.91 8.41
C GLU A 32 1.66 3.94 7.73
N HIS A 33 2.24 5.08 7.30
CA HIS A 33 1.53 6.09 6.53
C HIS A 33 1.11 5.57 5.16
N LEU A 34 1.99 4.81 4.50
CA LEU A 34 1.68 4.18 3.23
C LEU A 34 0.56 3.15 3.40
N LEU A 35 0.67 2.28 4.41
CA LEU A 35 -0.36 1.27 4.68
C LEU A 35 -1.71 1.92 4.99
N LEU A 36 -1.76 2.93 5.85
CA LEU A 36 -3.02 3.62 6.15
C LEU A 36 -3.59 4.32 4.91
N ALA A 37 -2.76 4.98 4.10
CA ALA A 37 -3.20 5.59 2.84
C ALA A 37 -3.78 4.58 1.85
N LEU A 38 -3.18 3.39 1.73
CA LEU A 38 -3.72 2.29 0.92
C LEU A 38 -5.08 1.83 1.43
N LEU A 39 -5.27 1.75 2.75
CA LEU A 39 -6.52 1.34 3.38
C LEU A 39 -7.63 2.41 3.33
N GLU A 40 -7.27 3.69 3.25
CA GLU A 40 -8.19 4.83 3.14
C GLU A 40 -8.52 5.20 1.68
N SER A 41 -7.85 4.59 0.69
CA SER A 41 -8.08 4.84 -0.73
C SER A 41 -9.55 4.69 -1.12
N SER A 42 -10.06 5.63 -1.91
CA SER A 42 -11.45 5.62 -2.39
C SER A 42 -11.79 4.46 -3.32
N ASP A 43 -10.79 3.89 -4.00
CA ASP A 43 -10.99 2.71 -4.86
C ASP A 43 -11.04 1.39 -4.08
N ALA A 44 -10.67 1.41 -2.80
CA ALA A 44 -10.65 0.28 -1.88
C ALA A 44 -9.90 -0.96 -2.41
N LEU A 45 -8.94 -0.83 -3.33
CA LEU A 45 -8.28 -2.00 -3.93
C LEU A 45 -7.48 -2.80 -2.89
N ALA A 46 -6.70 -2.12 -2.04
CA ALA A 46 -5.96 -2.77 -0.97
C ALA A 46 -6.89 -3.46 0.04
N VAL A 47 -8.05 -2.85 0.34
CA VAL A 47 -9.09 -3.43 1.21
C VAL A 47 -9.61 -4.74 0.61
N GLN A 48 -10.01 -4.71 -0.66
CA GLN A 48 -10.49 -5.91 -1.37
C GLN A 48 -9.44 -7.03 -1.39
N ILE A 49 -8.17 -6.69 -1.65
CA ILE A 49 -7.06 -7.65 -1.63
C ILE A 49 -6.92 -8.30 -0.25
N ILE A 50 -6.93 -7.51 0.83
CA ILE A 50 -6.81 -8.00 2.20
C ILE A 50 -8.01 -8.88 2.58
N GLU A 51 -9.23 -8.47 2.27
CA GLU A 51 -10.45 -9.24 2.54
C GLU A 51 -10.46 -10.58 1.80
N ARG A 52 -10.11 -10.58 0.51
CA ARG A 52 -10.00 -11.80 -0.30
C ARG A 52 -8.89 -12.74 0.19
N ALA A 53 -7.84 -12.19 0.79
CA ALA A 53 -6.80 -12.97 1.44
C ALA A 53 -7.20 -13.51 2.83
N GLY A 54 -8.42 -13.21 3.31
CA GLY A 54 -8.94 -13.65 4.60
C GLY A 54 -8.53 -12.76 5.78
N GLY A 55 -8.04 -11.55 5.52
CA GLY A 55 -7.57 -10.60 6.52
C GLY A 55 -8.67 -9.75 7.15
N ASP A 56 -8.46 -9.37 8.42
CA ASP A 56 -9.32 -8.42 9.15
C ASP A 56 -8.89 -6.97 8.87
N VAL A 57 -9.46 -6.35 7.82
CA VAL A 57 -9.16 -4.95 7.43
C VAL A 57 -9.43 -3.97 8.56
N ALA A 58 -10.52 -4.13 9.30
CA ALA A 58 -10.86 -3.23 10.39
C ALA A 58 -9.87 -3.35 11.57
N GLY A 59 -9.39 -4.56 11.85
CA GLY A 59 -8.29 -4.81 12.78
C GLY A 59 -6.97 -4.20 12.31
N VAL A 60 -6.58 -4.43 11.06
CA VAL A 60 -5.36 -3.85 10.47
C VAL A 60 -5.40 -2.33 10.57
N ARG A 61 -6.51 -1.69 10.15
CA ARG A 61 -6.64 -0.23 10.19
C ARG A 61 -6.47 0.31 11.61
N ARG A 62 -7.19 -0.26 12.59
CA ARG A 62 -7.10 0.16 13.99
C ARG A 62 -5.68 0.03 14.54
N ASP A 63 -5.00 -1.07 14.24
CA ASP A 63 -3.64 -1.29 14.75
C ASP A 63 -2.63 -0.32 14.12
N VAL A 64 -2.79 -0.01 12.82
CA VAL A 64 -1.93 0.96 12.12
C VAL A 64 -2.17 2.38 12.64
N GLU A 65 -3.42 2.78 12.82
CA GLU A 65 -3.77 4.07 13.45
C GLU A 65 -3.21 4.17 14.86
N ALA A 66 -3.32 3.10 15.67
CA ALA A 66 -2.74 3.06 17.01
C ALA A 66 -1.21 3.08 17.00
N ALA A 67 -0.55 2.51 15.98
CA ALA A 67 0.90 2.61 15.81
C ALA A 67 1.30 4.06 15.48
N LEU A 68 0.58 4.72 14.58
CA LEU A 68 0.83 6.11 14.21
C LEU A 68 0.60 7.05 15.39
N GLU A 69 -0.47 6.87 16.18
CA GLU A 69 -0.74 7.72 17.34
C GLU A 69 0.31 7.60 18.46
N ARG A 70 1.01 6.47 18.56
CA ARG A 70 2.12 6.27 19.51
C ARG A 70 3.43 6.90 19.03
N GLY A 71 3.52 7.32 17.76
CA GLY A 71 4.71 7.90 17.17
C GLY A 71 5.10 9.24 17.82
N PRO A 72 6.39 9.64 17.72
CA PRO A 72 6.83 10.94 18.19
C PRO A 72 6.21 12.06 17.34
N LYS A 73 5.36 12.87 17.97
CA LYS A 73 4.72 14.04 17.33
C LYS A 73 5.69 15.21 17.31
N VAL A 74 5.73 15.94 16.20
CA VAL A 74 6.54 17.15 16.06
C VAL A 74 5.64 18.36 16.17
N GLU A 75 5.90 19.22 17.16
CA GLU A 75 5.34 20.57 17.18
C GLU A 75 5.95 21.35 16.01
N VAL A 76 5.20 21.45 14.91
CA VAL A 76 5.59 22.26 13.76
C VAL A 76 5.48 23.74 14.14
N LYS A 77 6.53 24.29 14.76
CA LYS A 77 6.67 25.73 14.98
C LYS A 77 7.12 26.39 13.67
N GLY A 78 6.13 26.82 12.89
CA GLY A 78 6.32 27.60 11.66
C GLY A 78 5.90 26.85 10.40
N ALA A 79 5.40 27.60 9.41
CA ALA A 79 4.95 27.10 8.10
C ALA A 79 6.14 26.65 7.22
N GLY A 80 6.95 25.72 7.72
CA GLY A 80 8.05 25.13 6.97
C GLY A 80 7.50 24.05 6.05
N THR A 81 7.48 24.32 4.74
CA THR A 81 7.41 23.33 3.66
C THR A 81 8.71 22.49 3.64
N GLY A 82 9.04 21.86 4.78
CA GLY A 82 10.23 21.05 4.94
C GLY A 82 10.22 19.91 3.93
N GLN A 83 11.40 19.59 3.42
CA GLN A 83 11.60 18.43 2.57
C GLN A 83 11.07 17.18 3.30
N ILE A 84 10.18 16.42 2.66
CA ILE A 84 9.66 15.18 3.24
C ILE A 84 10.78 14.14 3.16
N TYR A 85 11.14 13.58 4.31
CA TYR A 85 12.11 12.49 4.41
C TYR A 85 11.37 11.16 4.49
N ALA A 86 11.67 10.22 3.61
CA ALA A 86 11.17 8.85 3.70
C ALA A 86 12.05 8.01 4.63
N ALA A 87 11.45 7.10 5.39
CA ALA A 87 12.18 6.14 6.21
C ALA A 87 12.95 5.14 5.35
N PRO A 88 14.11 4.63 5.81
CA PRO A 88 14.88 3.63 5.07
C PRO A 88 14.05 2.39 4.69
N ALA A 89 13.18 1.93 5.60
CA ALA A 89 12.27 0.81 5.33
C ALA A 89 11.25 1.12 4.22
N LEU A 90 10.75 2.35 4.14
CA LEU A 90 9.86 2.78 3.07
C LEU A 90 10.63 2.87 1.74
N LEU A 91 11.82 3.45 1.73
CA LEU A 91 12.66 3.52 0.54
C LEU A 91 13.00 2.12 -0.01
N GLU A 92 13.32 1.17 0.86
CA GLU A 92 13.54 -0.22 0.49
C GLU A 92 12.30 -0.83 -0.21
N ILE A 93 11.09 -0.51 0.29
CA ILE A 93 9.84 -0.97 -0.34
C ILE A 93 9.69 -0.39 -1.73
N LEU A 94 9.84 0.94 -1.87
CA LEU A 94 9.55 1.65 -3.10
C LEU A 94 10.60 1.42 -4.20
N GLU A 95 11.86 1.22 -3.82
CA GLU A 95 12.96 1.10 -4.77
C GLU A 95 13.32 -0.36 -5.11
N ARG A 96 12.96 -1.31 -4.23
CA ARG A 96 13.38 -2.71 -4.37
C ARG A 96 12.23 -3.70 -4.23
N THR A 97 11.66 -3.89 -3.03
CA THR A 97 10.82 -5.07 -2.80
C THR A 97 9.52 -5.04 -3.60
N ALA A 98 8.89 -3.87 -3.78
CA ALA A 98 7.70 -3.75 -4.61
C ALA A 98 7.99 -4.08 -6.08
N TRP A 99 9.16 -3.67 -6.60
CA TRP A 99 9.60 -3.99 -7.96
C TRP A 99 9.87 -5.49 -8.14
N GLU A 100 10.53 -6.14 -7.17
CA GLU A 100 10.77 -7.59 -7.20
C GLU A 100 9.46 -8.39 -7.31
N HIS A 101 8.39 -7.95 -6.63
CA HIS A 101 7.06 -8.54 -6.76
C HIS A 101 6.44 -8.28 -8.13
N ALA A 102 6.53 -7.05 -8.66
CA ALA A 102 6.06 -6.73 -10.01
C ALA A 102 6.74 -7.59 -11.08
N GLU A 103 8.07 -7.74 -11.02
CA GLU A 103 8.83 -8.58 -11.95
C GLU A 103 8.43 -10.06 -11.88
N ARG A 104 8.25 -10.58 -10.65
CA ARG A 104 7.78 -11.96 -10.45
C ARG A 104 6.39 -12.18 -11.03
N MET A 105 5.52 -11.18 -10.98
CA MET A 105 4.19 -11.16 -11.60
C MET A 105 4.20 -10.84 -13.10
N LYS A 106 5.39 -10.59 -13.67
CA LYS A 106 5.62 -10.19 -15.08
C LYS A 106 4.93 -8.88 -15.45
N ASP A 107 4.83 -8.00 -14.47
CA ASP A 107 4.31 -6.65 -14.63
C ASP A 107 5.42 -5.66 -14.99
N SER A 108 5.04 -4.55 -15.61
CA SER A 108 5.97 -3.51 -16.06
C SER A 108 5.94 -2.26 -15.18
N LEU A 109 4.96 -2.15 -14.27
CA LEU A 109 4.86 -1.06 -13.29
C LEU A 109 4.53 -1.59 -11.88
N ILE A 110 4.87 -0.78 -10.89
CA ILE A 110 4.52 -0.95 -9.48
C ILE A 110 3.09 -0.43 -9.26
N ALA A 111 2.19 -1.34 -8.89
CA ALA A 111 0.79 -1.08 -8.57
C ALA A 111 0.55 -1.18 -7.06
N VAL A 112 -0.68 -0.93 -6.62
CA VAL A 112 -1.08 -1.01 -5.21
C VAL A 112 -0.78 -2.39 -4.62
N GLU A 113 -1.02 -3.48 -5.36
CA GLU A 113 -0.72 -4.82 -4.87
C GLU A 113 0.77 -5.07 -4.63
N HIS A 114 1.64 -4.50 -5.44
CA HIS A 114 3.08 -4.63 -5.33
C HIS A 114 3.60 -3.89 -4.10
N LEU A 115 3.02 -2.71 -3.80
CA LEU A 115 3.29 -1.99 -2.56
C LEU A 115 2.87 -2.80 -1.34
N LEU A 116 1.67 -3.38 -1.35
CA LEU A 116 1.17 -4.19 -0.24
C LEU A 116 2.05 -5.43 0.01
N LEU A 117 2.43 -6.14 -1.05
CA LEU A 117 3.36 -7.27 -0.96
C LEU A 117 4.74 -6.82 -0.43
N GLY A 118 5.25 -5.69 -0.93
CA GLY A 118 6.49 -5.08 -0.46
C GLY A 118 6.48 -4.79 1.04
N ILE A 119 5.38 -4.24 1.57
CA ILE A 119 5.21 -4.00 3.01
C ILE A 119 5.35 -5.30 3.81
N ILE A 120 4.65 -6.36 3.40
CA ILE A 120 4.71 -7.67 4.10
C ILE A 120 6.12 -8.27 4.02
N ALA A 121 6.75 -8.19 2.85
CA ALA A 121 8.06 -8.78 2.56
C ALA A 121 9.21 -8.08 3.30
N GLN A 122 9.16 -6.75 3.43
CA GLN A 122 10.16 -5.97 4.16
C GLN A 122 10.32 -6.48 5.61
N GLY A 123 9.20 -6.86 6.24
CA GLY A 123 9.19 -7.68 7.45
C GLY A 123 9.63 -7.02 8.75
N GLN A 124 10.37 -5.90 8.70
CA GLN A 124 10.90 -5.20 9.88
C GLN A 124 10.00 -4.07 10.36
N SER A 125 9.19 -3.47 9.47
CA SER A 125 8.24 -2.40 9.80
C SER A 125 7.12 -2.88 10.73
N GLU A 126 6.54 -1.95 11.50
CA GLU A 126 5.38 -2.26 12.34
C GLU A 126 4.18 -2.67 11.46
N SER A 127 4.03 -2.02 10.30
CA SER A 127 3.08 -2.39 9.26
C SER A 127 3.17 -3.86 8.84
N ALA A 128 4.39 -4.37 8.61
CA ALA A 128 4.60 -5.78 8.28
C ALA A 128 4.17 -6.70 9.42
N ARG A 129 4.44 -6.33 10.68
CA ARG A 129 4.04 -7.10 11.86
C ARG A 129 2.53 -7.11 12.03
N ILE A 130 1.87 -5.96 11.84
CA ILE A 130 0.40 -5.83 11.92
C ILE A 130 -0.26 -6.71 10.86
N LEU A 131 0.20 -6.64 9.61
CA LEU A 131 -0.37 -7.48 8.54
C LEU A 131 -0.21 -8.97 8.89
N LYS A 132 0.98 -9.39 9.33
CA LYS A 132 1.25 -10.78 9.71
C LYS A 132 0.43 -11.24 10.93
N SER A 133 0.29 -10.40 11.97
CA SER A 133 -0.51 -10.73 13.16
C SER A 133 -2.00 -10.85 12.85
N ARG A 134 -2.45 -10.21 11.77
CA ARG A 134 -3.82 -10.28 11.24
C ARG A 134 -4.01 -11.42 10.22
N GLY A 135 -3.04 -12.31 10.10
CA GLY A 135 -3.13 -13.52 9.28
C GLY A 135 -2.75 -13.35 7.81
N LEU A 136 -2.21 -12.19 7.41
CA LEU A 136 -1.84 -11.91 6.03
C LEU A 136 -0.45 -12.50 5.75
N THR A 137 -0.36 -13.28 4.67
CA THR A 137 0.90 -13.81 4.14
C THR A 137 1.06 -13.42 2.68
N ILE A 138 2.30 -13.47 2.17
CA ILE A 138 2.57 -13.22 0.75
C ILE A 138 1.73 -14.17 -0.11
N GLU A 139 1.70 -15.45 0.22
CA GLU A 139 0.96 -16.47 -0.52
C GLU A 139 -0.55 -16.23 -0.47
N GLY A 140 -1.07 -15.76 0.67
CA GLY A 140 -2.49 -15.39 0.81
C GLY A 140 -2.87 -14.23 -0.11
N ILE A 141 -2.05 -13.17 -0.13
CA ILE A 141 -2.23 -12.04 -1.04
C ILE A 141 -2.12 -12.47 -2.50
N GLU A 142 -1.13 -13.27 -2.85
CA GLU A 142 -0.96 -13.73 -4.24
C GLU A 142 -2.15 -14.55 -4.74
N ARG A 143 -2.73 -15.42 -3.89
CA ARG A 143 -3.97 -16.13 -4.24
C ARG A 143 -5.14 -15.17 -4.46
N ALA A 144 -5.32 -14.19 -3.59
CA ALA A 144 -6.36 -13.17 -3.76
C ALA A 144 -6.18 -12.38 -5.07
N LEU A 145 -4.94 -12.07 -5.44
CA LEU A 145 -4.63 -11.34 -6.67
C LEU A 145 -4.93 -12.15 -7.94
N VAL A 146 -4.82 -13.48 -7.91
CA VAL A 146 -5.24 -14.32 -9.04
C VAL A 146 -6.73 -14.12 -9.33
N GLU A 147 -7.57 -14.05 -8.29
CA GLU A 147 -9.01 -13.81 -8.42
C GLU A 147 -9.31 -12.39 -8.89
N ILE A 148 -8.69 -11.38 -8.28
CA ILE A 148 -8.97 -9.96 -8.56
C ILE A 148 -8.49 -9.56 -9.96
N ARG A 149 -7.29 -10.01 -10.35
CA ARG A 149 -6.68 -9.61 -11.62
C ARG A 149 -7.22 -10.42 -12.80
N GLY A 150 -7.74 -11.62 -12.57
CA GLY A 150 -8.21 -12.50 -13.66
C GLY A 150 -7.15 -12.76 -14.73
N GLY A 151 -5.86 -12.80 -14.35
CA GLY A 151 -4.72 -12.96 -15.26
C GLY A 151 -4.25 -11.68 -15.97
N GLN A 152 -4.85 -10.53 -15.70
CA GLN A 152 -4.40 -9.25 -16.24
C GLN A 152 -3.05 -8.83 -15.64
N ARG A 153 -2.24 -8.17 -16.47
CA ARG A 153 -0.95 -7.59 -16.09
C ARG A 153 -1.01 -6.08 -15.95
N VAL A 154 -0.14 -5.53 -15.12
CA VAL A 154 0.09 -4.10 -14.94
C VAL A 154 1.15 -3.66 -15.95
N THR A 155 0.72 -3.33 -17.17
CA THR A 155 1.59 -2.91 -18.27
C THR A 155 1.43 -1.43 -18.65
N ASP A 156 0.49 -0.74 -18.01
CA ASP A 156 0.20 0.67 -18.21
C ASP A 156 -0.30 1.30 -16.90
N GLU A 157 -0.29 2.64 -16.82
CA GLU A 157 -0.58 3.38 -15.58
C GLU A 157 -2.02 3.20 -15.07
N GLY A 158 -2.96 2.84 -15.95
CA GLY A 158 -4.38 2.67 -15.66
C GLY A 158 -4.83 1.22 -15.48
N ALA A 159 -3.90 0.26 -15.47
CA ALA A 159 -4.21 -1.17 -15.52
C ALA A 159 -5.19 -1.64 -14.44
N GLU A 160 -5.04 -1.11 -13.21
CA GLU A 160 -5.85 -1.49 -12.05
C GLU A 160 -7.34 -1.09 -12.16
N GLY A 161 -7.68 -0.14 -13.04
CA GLY A 161 -9.07 0.21 -13.34
C GLY A 161 -9.84 -0.93 -14.00
N ARG A 162 -9.14 -1.84 -14.69
CA ARG A 162 -9.73 -2.97 -15.42
C ARG A 162 -10.18 -4.11 -14.49
N TYR A 163 -9.61 -4.22 -13.29
CA TYR A 163 -9.96 -5.25 -12.31
C TYR A 163 -11.41 -5.11 -11.84
N GLN A 164 -11.81 -3.88 -11.52
CA GLN A 164 -13.14 -3.56 -10.99
C GLN A 164 -14.26 -3.70 -12.03
N ALA A 165 -13.94 -3.54 -13.32
CA ALA A 165 -14.91 -3.75 -14.38
C ALA A 165 -15.38 -5.22 -14.38
N LEU A 166 -14.44 -6.17 -14.26
CA LEU A 166 -14.74 -7.62 -14.23
C LEU A 166 -15.58 -8.01 -13.00
N GLU A 167 -15.30 -7.43 -11.84
CA GLU A 167 -16.05 -7.74 -10.61
C GLU A 167 -17.49 -7.21 -10.66
N ARG A 168 -17.72 -6.02 -11.23
CA ARG A 168 -19.08 -5.46 -11.39
C ARG A 168 -19.95 -6.30 -12.32
N TYR A 169 -19.42 -6.76 -13.46
CA TYR A 169 -20.18 -7.62 -14.38
C TYR A 169 -20.45 -9.02 -13.83
N SER A 170 -19.61 -9.53 -12.91
CA SER A 170 -19.78 -10.86 -12.31
C SER A 170 -20.85 -10.90 -11.21
N ARG A 171 -21.29 -9.73 -10.72
CA ARG A 171 -22.27 -9.60 -9.63
C ARG A 171 -23.70 -9.32 -10.13
N ASP A 172 -23.87 -9.02 -11.41
CA ASP A 172 -25.14 -8.64 -12.08
C ASP A 172 -25.71 -9.74 -13.02
N LEU A 173 -25.24 -10.98 -12.93
CA LEU A 173 -25.76 -12.16 -13.64
C LEU A 173 -26.31 -13.20 -12.65
#